data_AF-D7JE30-F1
#
_entry.id   AF-D7JE30-F1
#
_cell.length_a   1.000
_cell.length_b   1.000
_cell.length_c   1.000
_cell.angle_alpha   90.00
_cell.angle_beta   90.00
_cell.angle_gamma   90.00
#
_symmetry.space_group_name_H-M   'P 1'
#
loop_
_entity.id
_entity.type
_entity.pdbx_description
1 polymer ?
#
loop_
_entity_poly.entity_id
_entity_poly.type
_entity_poly.pdbx_seq_one_letter_code
_entity_poly.pdbx_strand_id
1 'polypeptide(L)'
;MRKIGIILAIFCFANVSAQNLIGESWKINVLIGIEEEGEEQYILSEMPTGSSSGYLVSFGKDKTFRSCYYALCGNDCFTCTSGRYIKLNDDYIHLFVYQIEQWGECKMDERVYRDLGKYYIYRPSPKLIYLIKSSGNLAEDRQIAEDTRLLVYFYFQEITDGKIKLRSSYARDISLSWRQCAQKYAKDVLRLADSEVRIIQTQASNNNMHVCLVKDKRTKKYYYVIGYVACWDKSGEAKKYLFHLTETEIQKLTHEYNQRKK
;
A
#
# COMPACT_ATOMS: atom_id res chain seq x y z
N MET A 1 -62.09 -18.80 -5.92
CA MET A 1 -61.42 -17.62 -5.31
C MET A 1 -60.16 -18.08 -4.59
N ARG A 2 -59.00 -18.02 -5.26
CA ARG A 2 -57.70 -18.40 -4.67
C ARG A 2 -57.03 -17.14 -4.12
N LYS A 3 -56.83 -17.07 -2.80
CA LYS A 3 -56.05 -16.01 -2.15
C LYS A 3 -54.57 -16.27 -2.42
N ILE A 4 -53.92 -15.39 -3.17
CA ILE A 4 -52.46 -15.39 -3.33
C ILE A 4 -51.90 -14.53 -2.19
N GLY A 5 -51.23 -15.16 -1.24
CA GLY A 5 -50.46 -14.48 -0.20
C GLY A 5 -49.10 -14.08 -0.76
N ILE A 6 -48.82 -12.77 -0.79
CA ILE A 6 -47.49 -12.24 -1.12
C ILE A 6 -46.70 -12.17 0.18
N ILE A 7 -45.65 -12.99 0.29
CA ILE A 7 -44.66 -12.89 1.37
C ILE A 7 -43.61 -11.86 0.93
N LEU A 8 -43.59 -10.72 1.62
CA LEU A 8 -42.57 -9.69 1.45
C LEU A 8 -41.31 -10.14 2.20
N ALA A 9 -40.30 -10.61 1.47
CA ALA A 9 -38.99 -10.92 2.04
C ALA A 9 -38.26 -9.60 2.37
N ILE A 10 -38.30 -9.21 3.64
CA ILE A 10 -37.53 -8.08 4.17
C ILE A 10 -36.06 -8.51 4.21
N PHE A 11 -35.29 -8.09 3.21
CA PHE A 11 -33.84 -8.14 3.23
C PHE A 11 -33.33 -7.17 4.31
N CYS A 12 -33.08 -7.69 5.52
CA CYS A 12 -32.27 -6.99 6.51
C CYS A 12 -30.84 -6.93 6.00
N PHE A 13 -30.49 -5.86 5.27
CA PHE A 13 -29.09 -5.47 5.14
C PHE A 13 -28.60 -5.15 6.55
N ALA A 14 -27.80 -6.04 7.14
CA ALA A 14 -26.97 -5.67 8.27
C ALA A 14 -26.20 -4.41 7.85
N ASN A 15 -26.32 -3.34 8.63
CA ASN A 15 -25.55 -2.12 8.43
C ASN A 15 -24.07 -2.47 8.50
N VAL A 16 -23.48 -2.77 7.35
CA VAL A 16 -22.04 -2.79 7.19
C VAL A 16 -21.64 -1.33 7.34
N SER A 17 -21.13 -0.95 8.51
CA SER A 17 -20.57 0.37 8.73
C SER A 17 -19.40 0.53 7.77
N ALA A 18 -19.64 1.16 6.62
CA ALA A 18 -18.58 1.61 5.74
C ALA A 18 -17.77 2.64 6.52
N GLN A 19 -16.53 2.30 6.89
CA GLN A 19 -15.63 3.26 7.51
C GLN A 19 -15.38 4.39 6.50
N ASN A 20 -15.58 5.63 6.94
CA ASN A 20 -15.36 6.80 6.12
C ASN A 20 -13.87 7.14 6.11
N LEU A 21 -13.34 7.53 4.95
CA LEU A 21 -11.97 8.03 4.86
C LEU A 21 -11.75 9.25 5.77
N ILE A 22 -12.75 10.13 5.85
CA ILE A 22 -12.72 11.40 6.60
C ILE A 22 -13.41 11.23 7.95
N GLY A 23 -12.75 11.72 9.01
CA GLY A 23 -13.23 11.68 10.38
C GLY A 23 -12.87 10.40 11.13
N GLU A 24 -12.09 9.51 10.51
CA GLU A 24 -11.62 8.26 11.09
C GLU A 24 -10.09 8.16 11.01
N SER A 25 -9.54 7.23 11.79
CA SER A 25 -8.12 6.92 11.82
C SER A 25 -7.89 5.51 11.27
N TRP A 26 -6.85 5.36 10.46
CA TRP A 26 -6.55 4.16 9.69
C TRP A 26 -5.11 3.72 9.94
N LYS A 27 -4.86 2.41 9.89
CA LYS A 27 -3.50 1.91 9.67
C LYS A 27 -3.11 2.22 8.24
N ILE A 28 -1.89 2.68 8.00
CA ILE A 28 -1.36 2.93 6.65
C ILE A 28 -0.09 2.11 6.42
N ASN A 29 0.23 1.78 5.18
CA ASN A 29 1.43 1.00 4.85
C ASN A 29 2.75 1.80 4.94
N VAL A 30 2.67 3.10 4.69
CA VAL A 30 3.79 4.04 4.66
C VAL A 30 3.27 5.44 4.93
N LEU A 31 4.09 6.29 5.55
CA LEU A 31 3.69 7.67 5.86
C LEU A 31 3.45 8.48 4.58
N ILE A 32 2.39 9.28 4.58
CA ILE A 32 2.11 10.19 3.47
C ILE A 32 3.18 11.28 3.45
N GLY A 33 3.80 11.53 2.29
CA GLY A 33 4.65 12.71 2.10
C GLY A 33 6.07 12.66 2.65
N ILE A 34 6.56 11.50 3.13
CA ILE A 34 7.99 11.32 3.43
C ILE A 34 8.79 11.40 2.13
N GLU A 35 8.37 10.65 1.11
CA GLU A 35 8.86 10.80 -0.26
C GLU A 35 8.32 12.09 -0.87
N GLU A 36 9.21 12.86 -1.53
CA GLU A 36 8.87 14.19 -2.05
C GLU A 36 7.74 14.16 -3.08
N GLU A 37 7.77 13.17 -3.96
CA GLU A 37 6.74 12.95 -4.97
C GLU A 37 5.51 12.18 -4.45
N GLY A 38 5.56 11.71 -3.20
CA GLY A 38 4.58 10.79 -2.65
C GLY A 38 4.63 9.39 -3.27
N GLU A 39 3.84 8.49 -2.70
CA GLU A 39 3.78 7.10 -3.14
C GLU A 39 2.78 6.92 -4.28
N GLU A 40 2.98 5.89 -5.10
CA GLU A 40 2.01 5.52 -6.14
C GLU A 40 0.75 4.90 -5.52
N GLN A 41 0.84 4.31 -4.34
CA GLN A 41 -0.28 3.75 -3.60
C GLN A 41 -0.11 3.85 -2.08
N TYR A 42 -1.14 4.38 -1.42
CA TYR A 42 -1.35 4.20 0.01
C TYR A 42 -2.46 3.18 0.26
N ILE A 43 -2.23 2.26 1.19
CA ILE A 43 -3.19 1.26 1.62
C ILE A 43 -3.57 1.56 3.06
N LEU A 44 -4.83 1.89 3.26
CA LEU A 44 -5.43 2.18 4.54
C LEU A 44 -6.27 0.98 4.97
N SER A 45 -6.00 0.46 6.16
CA SER A 45 -6.75 -0.67 6.73
C SER A 45 -7.28 -0.34 8.11
N GLU A 46 -8.37 -1.01 8.49
CA GLU A 46 -9.01 -0.83 9.79
C GLU A 46 -7.98 -0.93 10.93
N MET A 47 -8.08 -0.02 11.90
CA MET A 47 -7.30 -0.11 13.13
C MET A 47 -7.81 -1.27 14.00
N PRO A 48 -6.96 -2.24 14.37
CA PRO A 48 -7.34 -3.24 15.35
C PRO A 48 -7.74 -2.56 16.66
N THR A 49 -8.83 -3.03 17.28
CA THR A 49 -9.29 -2.51 18.57
C THR A 49 -8.16 -2.55 19.61
N GLY A 50 -7.90 -1.41 20.25
CA GLY A 50 -6.83 -1.28 21.25
C GLY A 50 -5.41 -1.12 20.69
N SER A 51 -5.23 -1.03 19.36
CA SER A 51 -3.92 -0.75 18.75
C SER A 51 -3.74 0.75 18.51
N SER A 52 -2.68 1.33 19.06
CA SER A 52 -2.26 2.73 18.83
C SER A 52 -0.85 2.85 18.25
N SER A 53 -0.23 1.73 17.90
CA SER A 53 1.14 1.65 17.39
C SER A 53 1.19 1.46 15.87
N GLY A 54 2.37 1.41 15.27
CA GLY A 54 2.59 1.32 13.84
C GLY A 54 2.34 2.63 13.09
N TYR A 55 2.14 2.50 11.78
CA TYR A 55 1.88 3.62 10.88
C TYR A 55 0.39 3.90 10.83
N LEU A 56 0.01 5.13 11.16
CA LEU A 56 -1.36 5.59 11.28
C LEU A 56 -1.57 6.81 10.40
N VAL A 57 -2.78 7.00 9.89
CA VAL A 57 -3.21 8.23 9.21
C VAL A 57 -4.62 8.59 9.64
N SER A 58 -4.90 9.89 9.76
CA SER A 58 -6.24 10.41 9.97
C SER A 58 -6.49 11.60 9.05
N PHE A 59 -7.70 11.69 8.50
CA PHE A 59 -8.16 12.82 7.71
C PHE A 59 -9.25 13.57 8.50
N GLY A 60 -8.91 14.75 9.01
CA GLY A 60 -9.79 15.56 9.85
C GLY A 60 -10.90 16.25 9.04
N LYS A 61 -12.07 16.43 9.66
CA LYS A 61 -13.20 17.15 9.03
C LYS A 61 -12.87 18.63 8.71
N ASP A 62 -11.81 19.16 9.32
CA ASP A 62 -11.24 20.49 9.10
C ASP A 62 -10.34 20.58 7.85
N LYS A 63 -10.30 19.54 7.01
CA LYS A 63 -9.51 19.45 5.77
C LYS A 63 -8.00 19.31 6.02
N THR A 64 -7.60 18.87 7.21
CA THR A 64 -6.21 18.52 7.54
C THR A 64 -6.03 17.01 7.55
N PHE A 65 -4.78 16.55 7.43
CA PHE A 65 -4.44 15.16 7.73
C PHE A 65 -3.19 15.09 8.58
N ARG A 66 -3.06 13.99 9.31
CA ARG A 66 -1.86 13.66 10.07
C ARG A 66 -1.52 12.18 9.89
N SER A 67 -0.32 11.90 9.43
CA SER A 67 0.21 10.55 9.19
C SER A 67 1.42 10.32 10.09
N CYS A 68 1.40 9.31 10.96
CA CYS A 68 2.40 9.15 12.01
C CYS A 68 2.83 7.71 12.22
N TYR A 69 4.10 7.54 12.58
CA TYR A 69 4.63 6.30 13.10
C TYR A 69 4.69 6.36 14.63
N TYR A 70 4.17 5.32 15.27
CA TYR A 70 4.23 5.12 16.72
C TYR A 70 4.80 3.74 17.05
N ALA A 71 5.88 3.68 17.83
CA ALA A 71 6.37 2.42 18.37
C ALA A 71 5.34 1.75 19.31
N LEU A 72 5.42 0.42 19.44
CA LEU A 72 4.60 -0.34 20.41
C LEU A 72 4.94 0.00 21.87
N CYS A 73 6.22 0.23 22.15
CA CYS A 73 6.76 0.64 23.44
C CYS A 73 8.18 1.20 23.28
N GLY A 74 8.67 1.91 24.30
CA GLY A 74 10.05 2.42 24.36
C GLY A 74 10.24 3.81 23.76
N ASN A 75 11.50 4.25 23.76
CA ASN A 75 11.94 5.42 23.00
C ASN A 75 12.22 4.95 21.57
N ASP A 76 11.76 5.70 20.58
CA ASP A 76 12.01 5.45 19.17
C ASP A 76 12.09 6.81 18.46
N CYS A 77 12.44 6.81 17.17
CA CYS A 77 12.31 7.95 16.30
C CYS A 77 10.86 8.07 15.78
N PHE A 78 10.01 8.71 16.56
CA PHE A 78 8.64 8.96 16.16
C PHE A 78 8.61 10.01 15.05
N THR A 79 7.98 9.67 13.93
CA THR A 79 7.90 10.55 12.75
C THR A 79 6.45 10.81 12.40
N CYS A 80 6.09 12.07 12.19
CA CYS A 80 4.80 12.47 11.65
C CYS A 80 4.98 13.37 10.44
N THR A 81 4.04 13.27 9.51
CA THR A 81 3.79 14.27 8.50
C THR A 81 2.40 14.85 8.70
N SER A 82 2.26 16.14 8.42
CA SER A 82 0.98 16.83 8.50
C SER A 82 0.76 17.71 7.27
N GLY A 83 -0.50 17.97 6.97
CA GLY A 83 -0.85 18.66 5.75
C GLY A 83 -2.34 18.92 5.60
N ARG A 84 -2.74 19.27 4.38
CA ARG A 84 -4.14 19.49 4.01
C ARG A 84 -4.54 18.58 2.87
N TYR A 85 -5.85 18.40 2.75
CA TYR A 85 -6.43 17.71 1.62
C TYR A 85 -7.60 18.46 1.02
N ILE A 86 -7.88 18.18 -0.26
CA ILE A 86 -9.09 18.61 -0.95
C ILE A 86 -9.82 17.35 -1.41
N LYS A 87 -11.01 17.10 -0.87
CA LYS A 87 -11.92 16.08 -1.43
C LYS A 87 -12.55 16.67 -2.68
N LEU A 88 -12.11 16.22 -3.85
CA LEU A 88 -12.57 16.74 -5.14
C LEU A 88 -13.98 16.22 -5.45
N ASN A 89 -14.23 14.94 -5.16
CA ASN A 89 -15.53 14.26 -5.22
C ASN A 89 -15.42 12.94 -4.43
N ASP A 90 -16.35 11.99 -4.62
CA ASP A 90 -16.32 10.70 -3.91
C ASP A 90 -15.19 9.76 -4.38
N ASP A 91 -14.68 10.00 -5.58
CA ASP A 91 -13.64 9.22 -6.25
C ASP A 91 -12.23 9.77 -6.01
N TYR A 92 -12.07 11.06 -5.68
CA TYR A 92 -10.75 11.70 -5.67
C TYR A 92 -10.45 12.58 -4.45
N ILE A 93 -9.21 12.49 -3.99
CA ILE A 93 -8.61 13.35 -2.96
C ILE A 93 -7.29 13.92 -3.48
N HIS A 94 -7.03 15.20 -3.21
CA HIS A 94 -5.75 15.86 -3.50
C HIS A 94 -5.01 16.12 -2.19
N LEU A 95 -3.72 15.82 -2.12
CA LEU A 95 -2.94 15.87 -0.88
C LEU A 95 -1.80 16.90 -0.95
N PHE A 96 -1.67 17.70 0.11
CA PHE A 96 -0.59 18.66 0.29
C PHE A 96 0.09 18.44 1.63
N VAL A 97 1.41 18.31 1.67
CA VAL A 97 2.20 18.11 2.89
C VAL A 97 2.87 19.42 3.27
N TYR A 98 2.76 19.80 4.54
CA TYR A 98 3.27 21.07 5.05
C TYR A 98 4.33 20.94 6.14
N GLN A 99 4.41 19.79 6.79
CA GLN A 99 5.33 19.62 7.90
C GLN A 99 5.77 18.17 8.01
N ILE A 100 7.04 18.00 8.40
CA ILE A 100 7.60 16.74 8.88
C ILE A 100 8.15 16.99 10.28
N GLU A 101 7.65 16.24 11.24
CA GLU A 101 8.03 16.34 12.64
C GLU A 101 8.62 15.02 13.11
N GLN A 102 9.72 15.09 13.83
CA GLN A 102 10.35 13.95 14.47
C GLN A 102 10.65 14.26 15.94
N TRP A 103 10.39 13.30 16.81
CA TRP A 103 10.68 13.40 18.24
C TRP A 103 11.04 12.04 18.85
N GLY A 104 11.46 12.05 20.12
CA GLY A 104 11.97 10.86 20.82
C GLY A 104 13.48 10.77 20.69
N GLU A 105 13.98 9.68 20.11
CA GLU A 105 15.42 9.45 19.89
C GLU A 105 15.98 10.25 18.71
N CYS A 106 15.10 10.80 17.87
CA CYS A 106 15.42 11.77 16.84
C CYS A 106 14.67 13.08 17.12
N LYS A 107 15.14 14.18 16.53
CA LYS A 107 14.49 15.50 16.65
C LYS A 107 14.61 16.25 15.32
N MET A 108 13.47 16.60 14.75
CA MET A 108 13.36 17.41 13.54
C MET A 108 12.00 18.10 13.53
N ASP A 109 11.96 19.32 13.06
CA ASP A 109 10.71 20.02 12.75
C ASP A 109 10.96 20.85 11.49
N GLU A 110 10.49 20.34 10.37
CA GLU A 110 10.71 20.93 9.06
C GLU A 110 9.37 21.32 8.43
N ARG A 111 9.26 22.59 8.04
CA ARG A 111 8.18 23.04 7.17
C ARG A 111 8.53 22.69 5.74
N VAL A 112 7.75 21.78 5.16
CA VAL A 112 7.83 21.42 3.76
C VAL A 112 6.65 22.04 3.01
N TYR A 113 6.71 22.14 1.69
CA TYR A 113 5.52 22.42 0.89
C TYR A 113 5.53 21.50 -0.31
N ARG A 114 4.79 20.40 -0.22
CA ARG A 114 4.75 19.37 -1.26
C ARG A 114 3.32 19.20 -1.73
N ASP A 115 3.12 19.37 -3.02
CA ASP A 115 1.90 18.94 -3.69
C ASP A 115 2.10 17.50 -4.17
N LEU A 116 1.49 16.54 -3.48
CA LEU A 116 1.58 15.12 -3.85
C LEU A 116 0.66 14.77 -5.02
N GLY A 117 -0.20 15.70 -5.42
CA GLY A 117 -1.18 15.54 -6.47
C GLY A 117 -2.44 14.82 -6.02
N LYS A 118 -3.13 14.27 -7.01
CA LYS A 118 -4.44 13.66 -6.90
C LYS A 118 -4.34 12.15 -6.77
N TYR A 119 -5.20 11.60 -5.92
CA TYR A 119 -5.32 10.17 -5.66
C TYR A 119 -6.77 9.72 -5.89
N TYR A 120 -6.93 8.61 -6.60
CA TYR A 120 -8.19 7.88 -6.73
C TYR A 120 -8.45 7.07 -5.46
N ILE A 121 -9.68 7.16 -4.94
CA ILE A 121 -10.13 6.50 -3.71
C ILE A 121 -10.88 5.24 -4.08
N TYR A 122 -10.18 4.10 -4.03
CA TYR A 122 -10.78 2.80 -4.24
C TYR A 122 -11.10 2.12 -2.90
N ARG A 123 -12.29 1.51 -2.81
CA ARG A 123 -12.78 0.85 -1.58
C ARG A 123 -13.08 -0.61 -1.85
N PRO A 124 -12.07 -1.50 -1.78
CA PRO A 124 -12.29 -2.94 -1.94
C PRO A 124 -13.24 -3.50 -0.89
N SER A 125 -13.26 -2.92 0.31
CA SER A 125 -14.15 -3.32 1.41
C SER A 125 -14.35 -2.16 2.40
N PRO A 126 -15.32 -2.26 3.33
CA PRO A 126 -15.50 -1.29 4.42
C PRO A 126 -14.26 -1.07 5.29
N LYS A 127 -13.33 -2.03 5.33
CA LYS A 127 -12.15 -2.04 6.21
C LYS A 127 -10.85 -1.79 5.45
N LEU A 128 -10.94 -1.43 4.18
CA LEU A 128 -9.79 -1.30 3.28
C LEU A 128 -10.04 -0.19 2.27
N ILE A 129 -9.13 0.76 2.19
CA ILE A 129 -9.13 1.85 1.22
C ILE A 129 -7.76 1.90 0.55
N TYR A 130 -7.75 2.03 -0.78
CA TYR A 130 -6.55 2.36 -1.53
C TYR A 130 -6.64 3.80 -2.02
N LEU A 131 -5.58 4.56 -1.80
CA LEU A 131 -5.36 5.85 -2.46
C LEU A 131 -4.32 5.59 -3.56
N ILE A 132 -4.74 5.66 -4.82
CA ILE A 132 -3.89 5.35 -5.97
C ILE A 132 -3.58 6.64 -6.70
N LYS A 133 -2.29 6.93 -6.92
CA LYS A 133 -1.87 8.15 -7.60
C LYS A 133 -2.49 8.22 -9.00
N SER A 134 -3.16 9.32 -9.31
CA SER A 134 -4.11 9.42 -10.41
C SER A 134 -3.72 10.50 -11.41
N SER A 135 -3.86 10.16 -12.71
CA SER A 135 -3.80 11.11 -13.82
C SER A 135 -5.10 11.91 -13.97
N GLY A 136 -6.20 11.44 -13.36
CA GLY A 136 -7.56 11.96 -13.52
C GLY A 136 -8.42 11.22 -14.53
N ASN A 137 -7.91 10.14 -15.11
CA ASN A 137 -8.68 9.28 -15.98
C ASN A 137 -9.34 8.16 -15.16
N LEU A 138 -10.64 8.31 -14.89
CA LEU A 138 -11.39 7.36 -14.06
C LEU A 138 -11.36 5.91 -14.58
N ALA A 139 -11.36 5.72 -15.90
CA ALA A 139 -11.33 4.37 -16.48
C ALA A 139 -9.97 3.70 -16.26
N GLU A 140 -8.89 4.46 -16.41
CA GLU A 140 -7.52 4.00 -16.13
C GLU A 140 -7.32 3.75 -14.63
N ASP A 141 -7.72 4.70 -13.78
CA ASP A 141 -7.59 4.61 -12.32
C ASP A 141 -8.34 3.39 -11.77
N ARG A 142 -9.57 3.14 -12.27
CA ARG A 142 -10.34 1.93 -11.94
C ARG A 142 -9.62 0.67 -12.37
N GLN A 143 -9.06 0.64 -13.58
CA GLN A 143 -8.33 -0.53 -14.06
C GLN A 143 -7.10 -0.80 -13.21
N ILE A 144 -6.34 0.24 -12.83
CA ILE A 144 -5.19 0.12 -11.94
C ILE A 144 -5.63 -0.39 -10.56
N ALA A 145 -6.74 0.11 -10.02
CA ALA A 145 -7.28 -0.35 -8.74
C ALA A 145 -7.67 -1.83 -8.75
N GLU A 146 -8.35 -2.29 -9.81
CA GLU A 146 -8.68 -3.70 -9.98
C GLU A 146 -7.44 -4.58 -10.14
N ASP A 147 -6.46 -4.12 -10.93
CA ASP A 147 -5.18 -4.81 -11.13
C ASP A 147 -4.43 -5.02 -9.80
N THR A 148 -4.61 -4.10 -8.85
CA THR A 148 -3.84 -4.02 -7.60
C THR A 148 -4.58 -4.56 -6.39
N ARG A 149 -5.83 -5.03 -6.54
CA ARG A 149 -6.63 -5.69 -5.48
C ARG A 149 -5.92 -6.86 -4.79
N LEU A 150 -5.00 -7.49 -5.51
CA LEU A 150 -4.22 -8.64 -5.05
C LEU A 150 -2.87 -8.26 -4.41
N LEU A 151 -2.49 -6.98 -4.38
CA LEU A 151 -1.36 -6.50 -3.58
C LEU A 151 -1.75 -6.54 -2.10
N VAL A 152 -1.69 -7.74 -1.53
CA VAL A 152 -2.08 -7.92 -0.13
C VAL A 152 -0.91 -7.57 0.77
N TYR A 153 -1.10 -6.48 1.50
CA TYR A 153 -0.29 -5.93 2.58
C TYR A 153 0.21 -6.98 3.61
N PHE A 154 -0.49 -8.11 3.77
CA PHE A 154 -0.36 -8.96 4.95
C PHE A 154 0.75 -10.04 4.91
N TYR A 155 1.36 -10.36 3.76
CA TYR A 155 2.38 -11.43 3.68
C TYR A 155 3.80 -10.94 3.94
N PHE A 156 4.00 -9.63 4.02
CA PHE A 156 5.34 -9.05 4.12
C PHE A 156 6.07 -9.43 5.40
N GLN A 157 5.37 -9.55 6.52
CA GLN A 157 5.96 -10.11 7.74
C GLN A 157 6.30 -11.59 7.61
N GLU A 158 5.49 -12.38 6.90
CA GLU A 158 5.78 -13.81 6.69
C GLU A 158 6.95 -14.04 5.73
N ILE A 159 7.17 -13.13 4.77
CA ILE A 159 8.36 -13.09 3.93
C ILE A 159 9.59 -12.80 4.79
N THR A 160 9.56 -11.78 5.65
CA THR A 160 10.70 -11.42 6.51
C THR A 160 11.00 -12.46 7.58
N ASP A 161 9.96 -13.11 8.12
CA ASP A 161 10.10 -14.21 9.08
C ASP A 161 10.70 -15.48 8.43
N GLY A 162 10.98 -15.45 7.11
CA GLY A 162 11.51 -16.59 6.37
C GLY A 162 10.50 -17.74 6.18
N LYS A 163 9.22 -17.52 6.52
CA LYS A 163 8.14 -18.50 6.31
C LYS A 163 7.89 -18.71 4.81
N ILE A 164 8.08 -17.67 4.02
CA ILE A 164 8.03 -17.74 2.56
C ILE A 164 9.46 -17.83 2.03
N LYS A 165 9.86 -19.01 1.55
CA LYS A 165 11.18 -19.22 0.94
C LYS A 165 11.25 -18.56 -0.43
N LEU A 166 12.14 -17.58 -0.56
CA LEU A 166 12.33 -16.81 -1.79
C LEU A 166 13.18 -17.58 -2.81
N ARG A 167 12.70 -17.69 -4.05
CA ARG A 167 13.45 -18.29 -5.16
C ARG A 167 14.35 -17.25 -5.81
N SER A 168 15.65 -17.35 -5.53
CA SER A 168 16.77 -16.59 -6.12
C SER A 168 16.68 -15.06 -5.97
N SER A 169 17.74 -14.49 -5.43
CA SER A 169 17.87 -13.07 -5.23
C SER A 169 18.73 -12.51 -6.36
N TYR A 170 18.14 -11.72 -7.27
CA TYR A 170 18.93 -11.05 -8.29
C TYR A 170 19.47 -9.75 -7.71
N ALA A 171 20.79 -9.66 -7.54
CA ALA A 171 21.45 -8.44 -7.08
C ALA A 171 21.43 -7.38 -8.19
N ARG A 172 20.89 -6.20 -7.89
CA ARG A 172 20.93 -5.03 -8.77
C ARG A 172 21.66 -3.88 -8.10
N ASP A 173 22.21 -3.02 -8.95
CA ASP A 173 22.77 -1.73 -8.55
C ASP A 173 21.73 -0.93 -7.75
N ILE A 174 22.16 -0.42 -6.60
CA ILE A 174 21.35 0.37 -5.69
C ILE A 174 20.88 1.68 -6.33
N SER A 175 21.62 2.20 -7.32
CA SER A 175 21.34 3.45 -8.03
C SER A 175 20.03 3.44 -8.83
N LEU A 176 19.56 2.26 -9.26
CA LEU A 176 18.34 2.15 -10.07
C LEU A 176 17.09 2.33 -9.22
N SER A 177 16.12 3.10 -9.71
CA SER A 177 14.77 3.14 -9.10
C SER A 177 14.13 1.75 -9.08
N TRP A 178 13.20 1.50 -8.15
CA TRP A 178 12.46 0.23 -8.10
C TRP A 178 11.72 -0.08 -9.39
N ARG A 179 11.21 0.96 -10.07
CA ARG A 179 10.60 0.85 -11.41
C ARG A 179 11.57 0.27 -12.43
N GLN A 180 12.78 0.83 -12.50
CA GLN A 180 13.83 0.34 -13.40
C GLN A 180 14.30 -1.07 -13.02
N CYS A 181 14.40 -1.38 -11.73
CA CYS A 181 14.71 -2.74 -11.27
C CYS A 181 13.64 -3.74 -11.73
N ALA A 182 12.35 -3.40 -11.57
CA ALA A 182 11.23 -4.25 -11.98
C ALA A 182 11.16 -4.43 -13.50
N GLN A 183 11.37 -3.37 -14.29
CA GLN A 183 11.45 -3.44 -15.75
C GLN A 183 12.58 -4.37 -16.21
N LYS A 184 13.77 -4.23 -15.62
CA LYS A 184 14.91 -5.12 -15.92
C LYS A 184 14.63 -6.55 -15.48
N TYR A 185 14.03 -6.76 -14.31
CA TYR A 185 13.66 -8.09 -13.82
C TYR A 185 12.63 -8.77 -14.74
N ALA A 186 11.61 -8.02 -15.19
CA ALA A 186 10.60 -8.49 -16.13
C ALA A 186 11.22 -8.95 -17.46
N LYS A 187 12.20 -8.21 -17.96
CA LYS A 187 12.92 -8.57 -19.19
C LYS A 187 13.88 -9.74 -18.98
N ASP A 188 14.78 -9.66 -18.00
CA ASP A 188 15.93 -10.55 -17.90
C ASP A 188 15.58 -11.88 -17.21
N VAL A 189 14.70 -11.84 -16.20
CA VAL A 189 14.36 -12.99 -15.36
C VAL A 189 13.04 -13.60 -15.80
N LEU A 190 11.98 -12.79 -15.93
CA LEU A 190 10.67 -13.27 -16.37
C LEU A 190 10.58 -13.48 -17.89
N ARG A 191 11.54 -12.94 -18.67
CA ARG A 191 11.60 -13.05 -20.14
C ARG A 191 10.32 -12.58 -20.84
N LEU A 192 9.68 -11.54 -20.28
CA LEU A 192 8.48 -10.93 -20.87
C LEU A 192 8.86 -10.07 -22.06
N ALA A 193 8.24 -10.34 -23.22
CA ALA A 193 8.52 -9.60 -24.46
C ALA A 193 7.97 -8.17 -24.43
N ASP A 194 6.82 -7.97 -23.80
CA ASP A 194 6.19 -6.66 -23.59
C ASP A 194 5.54 -6.66 -22.21
N SER A 195 5.96 -5.75 -21.34
CA SER A 195 5.48 -5.67 -19.97
C SER A 195 5.32 -4.22 -19.51
N GLU A 196 4.52 -4.06 -18.47
CA GLU A 196 4.22 -2.78 -17.87
C GLU A 196 4.33 -2.88 -16.35
N VAL A 197 5.05 -1.94 -15.73
CA VAL A 197 5.04 -1.78 -14.28
C VAL A 197 3.89 -0.84 -13.93
N ARG A 198 2.88 -1.34 -13.22
CA ARG A 198 1.61 -0.64 -12.97
C ARG A 198 1.66 0.18 -11.68
N ILE A 199 2.12 -0.42 -10.58
CA ILE A 199 2.23 0.22 -9.26
C ILE A 199 3.53 -0.21 -8.59
N ILE A 200 4.14 0.71 -7.85
CA ILE A 200 5.12 0.45 -6.81
C ILE A 200 4.49 0.69 -5.45
N GLN A 201 4.41 -0.35 -4.63
CA GLN A 201 3.98 -0.27 -3.24
C GLN A 201 5.21 -0.30 -2.33
N THR A 202 5.31 0.69 -1.44
CA THR A 202 6.36 0.75 -0.41
C THR A 202 5.82 0.33 0.95
N GLN A 203 6.63 -0.38 1.74
CA GLN A 203 6.28 -0.83 3.09
C GLN A 203 7.28 -0.29 4.11
N ALA A 204 6.78 0.46 5.09
CA ALA A 204 7.63 1.13 6.06
C ALA A 204 8.04 0.24 7.25
N SER A 205 7.28 -0.80 7.61
CA SER A 205 7.55 -1.59 8.84
C SER A 205 8.72 -2.56 8.77
N ASN A 206 9.18 -2.92 7.56
CA ASN A 206 10.09 -4.05 7.35
C ASN A 206 11.35 -3.66 6.55
N ASN A 207 11.85 -2.43 6.73
CA ASN A 207 13.04 -1.88 6.07
C ASN A 207 13.06 -2.09 4.54
N ASN A 208 12.54 -1.09 3.81
CA ASN A 208 12.76 -0.92 2.37
C ASN A 208 12.29 -2.08 1.50
N MET A 209 11.15 -2.70 1.80
CA MET A 209 10.53 -3.64 0.87
C MET A 209 9.59 -2.91 -0.08
N HIS A 210 9.77 -3.15 -1.36
CA HIS A 210 9.00 -2.55 -2.44
C HIS A 210 8.40 -3.65 -3.30
N VAL A 211 7.14 -3.48 -3.68
CA VAL A 211 6.44 -4.42 -4.57
C VAL A 211 6.03 -3.70 -5.83
N CYS A 212 6.55 -4.18 -6.94
CA CYS A 212 6.22 -3.70 -8.26
C CYS A 212 5.26 -4.69 -8.91
N LEU A 213 4.04 -4.24 -9.24
CA LEU A 213 3.10 -5.03 -10.02
C LEU A 213 3.47 -4.95 -11.51
N VAL A 214 3.90 -6.08 -12.07
CA VAL A 214 4.29 -6.20 -13.48
C VAL A 214 3.22 -6.96 -14.25
N LYS A 215 2.68 -6.34 -15.30
CA LYS A 215 1.71 -6.94 -16.22
C LYS A 215 2.40 -7.38 -17.50
N ASP A 216 2.28 -8.65 -17.87
CA ASP A 216 2.59 -9.10 -19.22
C ASP A 216 1.47 -8.63 -20.16
N LYS A 217 1.76 -7.74 -21.09
CA LYS A 217 0.73 -7.15 -21.96
C LYS A 217 0.15 -8.16 -22.96
N ARG A 218 0.89 -9.21 -23.30
CA ARG A 218 0.47 -10.25 -24.25
C ARG A 218 -0.47 -11.25 -23.58
N THR A 219 -0.06 -11.79 -22.43
CA THR A 219 -0.84 -12.84 -21.74
C THR A 219 -1.83 -12.28 -20.73
N LYS A 220 -1.74 -10.98 -20.41
CA LYS A 220 -2.49 -10.28 -19.35
C LYS A 220 -2.23 -10.84 -17.95
N LYS A 221 -1.20 -11.66 -17.77
CA LYS A 221 -0.79 -12.20 -16.45
C LYS A 221 -0.04 -11.16 -15.63
N TYR A 222 -0.19 -11.26 -14.31
CA TYR A 222 0.49 -10.39 -13.35
C TYR A 222 1.60 -11.14 -12.60
N TYR A 223 2.66 -10.39 -12.32
CA TYR A 223 3.79 -10.80 -11.51
C TYR A 223 4.06 -9.74 -10.45
N TYR A 224 4.26 -10.18 -9.21
CA TYR A 224 4.55 -9.33 -8.06
C TYR A 224 6.05 -9.35 -7.85
N VAL A 225 6.77 -8.39 -8.45
CA VAL A 225 8.22 -8.29 -8.31
C VAL A 225 8.51 -7.58 -7.00
N ILE A 226 9.02 -8.33 -6.02
CA ILE A 226 9.27 -7.85 -4.67
C ILE A 226 10.77 -7.64 -4.52
N GLY A 227 11.14 -6.46 -4.03
CA GLY A 227 12.52 -6.05 -3.85
C GLY A 227 12.78 -5.53 -2.44
N TYR A 228 13.98 -5.78 -1.92
CA TYR A 228 14.47 -5.16 -0.69
C TYR A 228 15.96 -4.83 -0.79
N VAL A 229 16.45 -3.90 0.01
CA VAL A 229 17.88 -3.60 0.13
C VAL A 229 18.45 -4.41 1.29
N ALA A 230 19.51 -5.19 1.06
CA ALA A 230 20.27 -5.81 2.15
C ALA A 230 21.61 -5.08 2.32
N CYS A 231 21.89 -4.69 3.57
CA CYS A 231 23.12 -4.00 4.00
C CYS A 231 24.17 -4.94 4.63
N TRP A 232 23.94 -6.26 4.61
CA TRP A 232 24.76 -7.27 5.30
C TRP A 232 25.37 -8.31 4.36
N ASP A 233 25.56 -7.99 3.08
CA ASP A 233 26.30 -8.91 2.23
C ASP A 233 27.77 -8.99 2.68
N LYS A 234 28.45 -10.12 2.42
CA LYS A 234 29.84 -10.34 2.86
C LYS A 234 30.84 -9.32 2.28
N SER A 235 30.43 -8.53 1.28
CA SER A 235 31.22 -7.44 0.69
C SER A 235 31.03 -6.10 1.40
N GLY A 236 30.04 -5.96 2.29
CA GLY A 236 29.69 -4.68 2.92
C GLY A 236 29.01 -3.67 1.99
N GLU A 237 28.60 -4.10 0.79
CA GLU A 237 27.95 -3.25 -0.20
C GLU A 237 26.44 -3.42 -0.15
N ALA A 238 25.71 -2.32 -0.09
CA ALA A 238 24.25 -2.36 -0.13
C ALA A 238 23.78 -2.78 -1.53
N LYS A 239 23.05 -3.90 -1.61
CA LYS A 239 22.49 -4.43 -2.87
C LYS A 239 20.98 -4.56 -2.80
N LYS A 240 20.32 -4.31 -3.94
CA LYS A 240 18.89 -4.60 -4.12
C LYS A 240 18.72 -6.05 -4.52
N TYR A 241 17.93 -6.79 -3.75
CA TYR A 241 17.59 -8.17 -4.03
C TYR A 241 16.14 -8.25 -4.48
N LEU A 242 15.89 -8.91 -5.61
CA LEU A 242 14.56 -9.05 -6.17
C LEU A 242 14.17 -10.52 -6.36
N PHE A 243 12.89 -10.79 -6.15
CA PHE A 243 12.21 -12.04 -6.47
C PHE A 243 10.81 -11.73 -7.02
N HIS A 244 10.06 -12.75 -7.41
CA HIS A 244 8.67 -12.56 -7.80
C HIS A 244 7.74 -13.62 -7.20
N LEU A 245 6.46 -13.26 -7.12
CA LEU A 245 5.36 -14.18 -6.93
C LEU A 245 4.39 -14.06 -8.12
N THR A 246 3.71 -15.14 -8.42
CA THR A 246 2.60 -15.19 -9.38
C THR A 246 1.27 -14.91 -8.67
N GLU A 247 0.24 -14.56 -9.44
CA GLU A 247 -1.12 -14.39 -8.92
C GLU A 247 -1.63 -15.61 -8.16
N THR A 248 -1.39 -16.83 -8.67
CA THR A 248 -1.79 -18.07 -7.99
C THR A 248 -1.10 -18.24 -6.65
N GLU A 249 0.19 -17.90 -6.55
CA GLU A 249 0.93 -17.96 -5.28
C GLU A 249 0.40 -16.94 -4.27
N ILE A 250 0.13 -15.70 -4.71
CA ILE A 250 -0.47 -14.66 -3.85
C ILE A 250 -1.86 -15.09 -3.35
N GLN A 251 -2.71 -15.64 -4.23
CA GLN A 251 -4.04 -16.12 -3.84
C GLN A 251 -3.94 -17.25 -2.82
N LYS A 252 -3.00 -18.19 -3.01
CA LYS A 252 -2.74 -19.27 -2.06
C LYS A 252 -2.31 -18.72 -0.69
N LEU A 253 -1.33 -17.82 -0.66
CA LEU A 253 -0.87 -17.17 0.57
C LEU A 253 -2.00 -16.41 1.27
N THR A 254 -2.88 -15.78 0.49
CA THR A 254 -4.06 -15.09 0.99
C THR A 254 -5.06 -16.00 1.65
N HIS A 255 -5.33 -17.13 1.01
CA HIS A 255 -6.20 -18.13 1.60
C HIS A 255 -5.62 -18.64 2.92
N GLU A 256 -4.34 -19.04 2.93
CA GLU A 256 -3.66 -19.59 4.10
C GLU A 256 -3.61 -18.61 5.28
N TYR A 257 -3.33 -17.33 5.02
CA TYR A 257 -3.32 -16.28 6.05
C TYR A 257 -4.69 -16.08 6.68
N ASN A 258 -5.75 -16.02 5.85
CA ASN A 258 -7.10 -15.83 6.34
C ASN A 258 -7.59 -17.02 7.17
N GLN A 259 -7.10 -18.25 6.90
CA GLN A 259 -7.40 -19.41 7.74
C GLN A 259 -6.72 -19.33 9.12
N ARG A 260 -5.50 -18.79 9.20
CA ARG A 260 -4.77 -18.63 10.48
C ARG A 260 -5.36 -17.55 11.41
N LYS A 261 -6.12 -16.61 10.85
CA LYS A 261 -6.74 -15.50 11.59
C LYS A 261 -8.16 -15.77 12.09
N LYS A 262 -8.76 -16.90 11.71
CA LYS A 262 -10.04 -17.39 12.24
C LYS A 262 -9.80 -18.28 13.44
#